data_AF-A0A067CBL8-F1
#
_entry.id   AF-A0A067CBL8-F1
#
_cell.length_a   1.000
_cell.length_b   1.000
_cell.length_c   1.000
_cell.angle_alpha   90.00
_cell.angle_beta   90.00
_cell.angle_gamma   90.00
#
_symmetry.space_group_name_H-M   'P 1'
#
loop_
_entity.id
_entity.type
_entity.pdbx_description
1 polymer ?
#
loop_
_entity_poly.entity_id
_entity_poly.type
_entity_poly.pdbx_seq_one_letter_code
_entity_poly.pdbx_strand_id
1 'polypeptide(L)'
;MLRLLLVHLPLALAVATTCPYANSTGDTLTSGKYCTPGVSVCRVNALCSEVWRSVSPVTTKITRLASIGNLSSYEATKLLVQNCSSGFRLDPTAFALPPSLTVFGLENCPMQGPMPSVSWPLSLTELNGSLVTIPRGLPLSLEELSVERNQLRVLKDVDLTRTQKAYFGGNPLTVLSRVHFSKSLQLFKCNGCNFVLFVVDTKSFEALDALPAFDPATQLGLLVESINSDAAYCVNTIKGTIRMLHAKYPVCVSGAYITTDRGGEPKCY
;
A
#
# COMPACT_ATOMS: atom_id res chain seq x y z
N MET A 1 -7.99 15.62 -73.77
CA MET A 1 -7.07 15.81 -72.63
C MET A 1 -7.68 15.14 -71.41
N LEU A 2 -7.23 13.93 -71.08
CA LEU A 2 -7.76 13.13 -69.97
C LEU A 2 -6.85 13.37 -68.74
N ARG A 3 -7.33 14.12 -67.74
CA ARG A 3 -6.61 14.37 -66.48
C ARG A 3 -6.82 13.19 -65.55
N LEU A 4 -5.79 12.35 -65.39
CA LEU A 4 -5.73 11.30 -64.38
C LEU A 4 -5.54 11.95 -63.00
N LEU A 5 -6.57 11.90 -62.15
CA LEU A 5 -6.47 12.30 -60.73
C LEU A 5 -5.82 11.16 -59.95
N LEU A 6 -4.51 11.26 -59.67
CA LEU A 6 -3.84 10.42 -58.67
C LEU A 6 -4.37 10.80 -57.28
N VAL A 7 -5.25 9.97 -56.72
CA VAL A 7 -5.65 10.06 -55.32
C VAL A 7 -4.52 9.45 -54.48
N HIS A 8 -3.71 10.30 -53.85
CA HIS A 8 -2.74 9.87 -52.84
C HIS A 8 -3.49 9.40 -51.59
N LEU A 9 -3.71 8.09 -51.49
CA LEU A 9 -4.16 7.46 -50.25
C LEU A 9 -2.99 7.53 -49.24
N PRO A 10 -3.13 8.24 -48.10
CA PRO A 10 -2.09 8.23 -47.08
C PRO A 10 -2.02 6.82 -46.49
N LEU A 11 -0.88 6.14 -46.71
CA LEU A 11 -0.57 4.88 -46.05
C LEU A 11 -0.38 5.18 -44.55
N ALA A 12 -1.41 4.93 -43.75
CA ALA A 12 -1.30 5.00 -42.30
C ALA A 12 -0.43 3.82 -41.85
N LEU A 13 0.82 4.11 -41.48
CA LEU A 13 1.68 3.17 -40.78
C LEU A 13 1.03 2.88 -39.41
N ALA A 14 0.39 1.72 -39.29
CA ALA A 14 -0.09 1.23 -38.01
C ALA A 14 1.15 0.98 -37.14
N VAL A 15 1.41 1.90 -36.20
CA VAL A 15 2.44 1.69 -35.18
C VAL A 15 1.96 0.50 -34.35
N ALA A 16 2.61 -0.65 -34.52
CA ALA A 16 2.33 -1.82 -33.70
C ALA A 16 2.55 -1.41 -32.24
N THR A 17 1.46 -1.40 -31.46
CA THR A 17 1.57 -1.08 -30.03
C THR A 17 2.34 -2.22 -29.37
N THR A 18 3.53 -1.91 -28.87
CA THR A 18 4.36 -2.88 -28.17
C THR A 18 3.64 -3.34 -26.91
N CYS A 19 3.64 -4.64 -26.65
CA CYS A 19 3.02 -5.18 -25.44
C CYS A 19 3.81 -4.67 -24.22
N PRO A 20 3.18 -3.92 -23.28
CA PRO A 20 3.87 -3.43 -22.09
C PRO A 20 4.39 -4.58 -21.21
N TYR A 21 3.82 -5.77 -21.35
CA TYR A 21 4.14 -6.95 -20.56
C TYR A 21 5.14 -7.90 -21.23
N ALA A 22 5.82 -7.46 -22.30
CA ALA A 22 6.75 -8.30 -23.07
C ALA A 22 7.89 -8.92 -22.24
N ASN A 23 8.25 -8.28 -21.13
CA ASN A 23 9.29 -8.77 -20.21
C ASN A 23 8.76 -9.67 -19.08
N SER A 24 7.45 -9.95 -19.02
CA SER A 24 6.83 -10.81 -18.01
C SER A 24 7.27 -12.27 -18.17
N THR A 25 7.70 -12.91 -17.08
CA THR A 25 8.11 -14.32 -17.04
C THR A 25 6.93 -15.29 -16.96
N GLY A 26 5.70 -14.76 -16.97
CA GLY A 26 4.46 -15.52 -16.98
C GLY A 26 3.26 -14.61 -17.23
N ASP A 27 2.08 -15.14 -16.96
CA ASP A 27 0.82 -14.44 -17.18
C ASP A 27 0.67 -13.19 -16.31
N THR A 28 0.32 -12.07 -16.97
CA THR A 28 0.05 -10.78 -16.34
C THR A 28 -1.44 -10.56 -16.21
N LEU A 29 -1.92 -10.26 -15.01
CA LEU A 29 -3.30 -9.81 -14.79
C LEU A 29 -3.47 -8.36 -15.28
N THR A 30 -4.48 -8.11 -16.10
CA THR A 30 -4.79 -6.77 -16.63
C THR A 30 -6.30 -6.59 -16.87
N SER A 31 -6.71 -5.37 -17.19
CA SER A 31 -8.08 -5.00 -17.55
C SER A 31 -8.09 -4.16 -18.83
N GLY A 32 -9.24 -4.04 -19.49
CA GLY A 32 -9.43 -3.14 -20.63
C GLY A 32 -8.92 -3.71 -21.95
N LYS A 33 -8.09 -2.94 -22.69
CA LYS A 33 -7.75 -3.16 -24.13
C LYS A 33 -7.28 -4.57 -24.48
N TYR A 34 -6.61 -5.27 -23.57
CA TYR A 34 -6.06 -6.61 -23.84
C TYR A 34 -7.01 -7.74 -23.46
N CYS A 35 -8.15 -7.41 -22.84
CA CYS A 35 -9.21 -8.35 -22.54
C CYS A 35 -10.26 -8.30 -23.64
N THR A 36 -10.93 -9.43 -23.86
CA THR A 36 -12.07 -9.51 -24.76
C THR A 36 -13.17 -8.55 -24.32
N PRO A 37 -13.87 -7.86 -25.25
CA PRO A 37 -14.96 -6.95 -24.90
C PRO A 37 -15.97 -7.57 -23.93
N GLY A 38 -16.29 -6.85 -22.86
CA GLY A 38 -17.20 -7.30 -21.79
C GLY A 38 -16.54 -8.07 -20.65
N VAL A 39 -15.24 -8.40 -20.74
CA VAL A 39 -14.49 -9.04 -19.65
C VAL A 39 -13.89 -7.99 -18.72
N SER A 40 -14.20 -8.06 -17.41
CA SER A 40 -13.70 -7.09 -16.42
C SER A 40 -12.19 -7.18 -16.17
N VAL A 41 -11.65 -8.40 -16.16
CA VAL A 41 -10.24 -8.68 -15.92
C VAL A 41 -9.84 -9.98 -16.62
N CYS A 42 -8.63 -9.99 -17.17
CA CYS A 42 -8.07 -11.13 -17.88
C CYS A 42 -6.58 -11.31 -17.56
N ARG A 43 -6.03 -12.45 -17.96
CA ARG A 43 -4.59 -12.68 -17.98
C ARG A 43 -4.10 -12.65 -19.41
N VAL A 44 -2.93 -12.07 -19.60
CA VAL A 44 -2.28 -11.99 -20.91
C VAL A 44 -0.85 -12.48 -20.81
N ASN A 45 -0.36 -13.10 -21.88
CA ASN A 45 1.04 -13.50 -21.99
C ASN A 45 1.93 -12.31 -22.43
N ALA A 46 3.22 -12.56 -22.63
CA ALA A 46 4.20 -11.55 -23.09
C ALA A 46 3.89 -10.95 -24.48
N LEU A 47 3.00 -11.57 -25.26
CA LEU A 47 2.52 -11.04 -26.55
C LEU A 47 1.19 -10.27 -26.38
N CYS A 48 0.77 -9.99 -25.15
CA CYS A 48 -0.52 -9.38 -24.80
C CYS A 48 -1.72 -10.15 -25.36
N SER A 49 -1.53 -11.44 -25.64
CA SER A 49 -2.62 -12.34 -26.04
C SER A 49 -3.31 -12.86 -24.79
N GLU A 50 -4.63 -12.74 -24.77
CA GLU A 50 -5.45 -13.24 -23.67
C GLU A 50 -5.32 -14.76 -23.55
N VAL A 51 -4.96 -15.25 -22.37
CA VAL A 51 -4.81 -16.68 -22.06
C VAL A 51 -5.83 -17.18 -21.03
N TRP A 52 -6.46 -16.25 -20.29
CA TRP A 52 -7.52 -16.54 -19.34
C TRP A 52 -8.38 -15.30 -19.14
N ARG A 53 -9.67 -15.48 -18.84
CA ARG A 53 -10.59 -14.40 -18.49
C ARG A 53 -11.39 -14.71 -17.25
N SER A 54 -11.74 -13.66 -16.53
CA SER A 54 -12.81 -13.73 -15.55
C SER A 54 -14.16 -13.93 -16.24
N VAL A 55 -14.95 -14.88 -15.75
CA VAL A 55 -16.35 -15.07 -16.19
C VAL A 55 -17.34 -14.20 -15.41
N SER A 56 -16.89 -13.55 -14.33
CA SER A 56 -17.72 -12.70 -13.48
C SER A 56 -17.17 -11.27 -13.44
N PRO A 57 -18.03 -10.26 -13.56
CA PRO A 57 -17.61 -8.86 -13.42
C PRO A 57 -17.13 -8.55 -12.00
N VAL A 58 -17.60 -9.32 -11.01
CA VAL A 58 -17.29 -9.16 -9.58
C VAL A 58 -16.26 -10.18 -9.09
N THR A 59 -15.42 -10.74 -9.96
CA THR A 59 -14.34 -11.63 -9.50
C THR A 59 -13.39 -10.85 -8.62
N THR A 60 -13.54 -11.03 -7.31
CA THR A 60 -12.75 -10.38 -6.27
C THR A 60 -11.55 -11.21 -5.86
N LYS A 61 -11.42 -12.46 -6.34
CA LYS A 61 -10.37 -13.38 -5.92
C LYS A 61 -9.71 -14.05 -7.12
N ILE A 62 -8.40 -13.85 -7.27
CA ILE A 62 -7.62 -14.36 -8.40
C ILE A 62 -6.39 -15.09 -7.87
N THR A 63 -6.05 -16.24 -8.47
CA THR A 63 -4.96 -17.08 -7.97
C THR A 63 -3.90 -17.42 -9.00
N ARG A 64 -2.70 -17.81 -8.56
CA ARG A 64 -1.60 -18.30 -9.43
C ARG A 64 -1.20 -17.29 -10.51
N LEU A 65 -0.92 -16.05 -10.09
CA LEU A 65 -0.44 -14.99 -10.98
C LEU A 65 1.08 -14.88 -10.94
N ALA A 66 1.69 -14.60 -12.08
CA ALA A 66 3.11 -14.23 -12.17
C ALA A 66 3.28 -12.71 -12.04
N SER A 67 2.33 -11.92 -12.53
CA SER A 67 2.39 -10.46 -12.36
C SER A 67 1.01 -9.77 -12.42
N ILE A 68 0.98 -8.51 -11.98
CA ILE A 68 -0.17 -7.61 -12.16
C ILE A 68 0.30 -6.37 -12.92
N GLY A 69 -0.41 -6.07 -14.01
CA GLY A 69 -0.19 -4.91 -14.85
C GLY A 69 -1.25 -3.83 -14.65
N ASN A 70 -1.75 -3.26 -15.74
CA ASN A 70 -2.72 -2.18 -15.70
C ASN A 70 -4.14 -2.72 -15.39
N LEU A 71 -4.69 -2.29 -14.26
CA LEU A 71 -6.05 -2.59 -13.80
C LEU A 71 -6.97 -1.35 -13.78
N SER A 72 -6.62 -0.26 -14.46
CA SER A 72 -7.38 1.00 -14.42
C SER A 72 -8.82 0.89 -14.94
N SER A 73 -9.15 -0.15 -15.72
CA SER A 73 -10.50 -0.43 -16.22
C SER A 73 -11.24 -1.50 -15.41
N TYR A 74 -10.67 -1.98 -14.31
CA TYR A 74 -11.34 -2.94 -13.43
C TYR A 74 -12.39 -2.21 -12.57
N GLU A 75 -13.65 -2.65 -12.65
CA GLU A 75 -14.77 -1.89 -12.08
C GLU A 75 -15.12 -2.28 -10.64
N ALA A 76 -14.71 -3.46 -10.18
CA ALA A 76 -15.07 -3.91 -8.85
C ALA A 76 -14.27 -3.16 -7.76
N THR A 77 -14.88 -3.05 -6.58
CA THR A 77 -14.30 -2.33 -5.44
C THR A 77 -13.31 -3.16 -4.63
N LYS A 78 -13.28 -4.48 -4.84
CA LYS A 78 -12.44 -5.40 -4.07
C LYS A 78 -11.65 -6.33 -4.99
N LEU A 79 -10.34 -6.38 -4.81
CA LEU A 79 -9.44 -7.30 -5.49
C LEU A 79 -8.48 -7.95 -4.50
N LEU A 80 -8.58 -9.26 -4.35
CA LEU A 80 -7.68 -10.13 -3.60
C LEU A 80 -6.96 -11.05 -4.59
N VAL A 81 -5.65 -10.95 -4.63
CA VAL A 81 -4.81 -11.90 -5.34
C VAL A 81 -4.20 -12.85 -4.33
N GLN A 82 -4.26 -14.16 -4.61
CA GLN A 82 -3.77 -15.17 -3.68
C GLN A 82 -2.90 -16.24 -4.33
N ASN A 83 -2.02 -16.86 -3.54
CA ASN A 83 -1.22 -18.01 -3.98
C ASN A 83 -0.49 -17.71 -5.29
N CYS A 84 0.23 -16.59 -5.32
CA CYS A 84 0.97 -16.16 -6.50
C CYS A 84 2.13 -17.11 -6.82
N SER A 85 2.56 -17.12 -8.07
CA SER A 85 3.70 -17.93 -8.52
C SER A 85 5.01 -17.46 -7.88
N SER A 86 6.01 -18.35 -7.83
CA SER A 86 7.38 -17.96 -7.47
C SER A 86 7.88 -16.89 -8.45
N GLY A 87 8.33 -15.74 -7.93
CA GLY A 87 8.70 -14.62 -8.79
C GLY A 87 7.56 -13.63 -9.07
N PHE A 88 6.47 -13.70 -8.29
CA PHE A 88 5.40 -12.72 -8.38
C PHE A 88 5.93 -11.29 -8.28
N ARG A 89 5.45 -10.42 -9.17
CA ARG A 89 5.81 -9.00 -9.17
C ARG A 89 4.66 -8.12 -9.64
N LEU A 90 4.66 -6.89 -9.18
CA LEU A 90 3.83 -5.83 -9.77
C LEU A 90 4.63 -5.21 -10.91
N ASP A 91 4.01 -5.02 -12.08
CA ASP A 91 4.70 -4.52 -13.25
C ASP A 91 5.21 -3.08 -13.01
N PRO A 92 6.52 -2.81 -13.12
CA PRO A 92 7.08 -1.53 -12.70
C PRO A 92 6.70 -0.36 -13.62
N THR A 93 6.24 -0.62 -14.85
CA THR A 93 5.91 0.43 -15.83
C THR A 93 4.42 0.55 -16.10
N ALA A 94 3.67 -0.54 -15.92
CA ALA A 94 2.26 -0.60 -16.27
C ALA A 94 1.32 -0.85 -15.08
N PHE A 95 1.82 -1.14 -13.87
CA PHE A 95 0.95 -1.37 -12.72
C PHE A 95 0.15 -0.12 -12.36
N ALA A 96 -1.17 -0.25 -12.43
CA ALA A 96 -2.11 0.82 -12.12
C ALA A 96 -3.37 0.21 -11.52
N LEU A 97 -3.88 0.79 -10.42
CA LEU A 97 -5.12 0.37 -9.77
C LEU A 97 -6.30 1.22 -10.28
N PRO A 98 -7.53 0.70 -10.29
CA PRO A 98 -8.69 1.48 -10.67
C PRO A 98 -9.10 2.45 -9.56
N PRO A 99 -9.65 3.62 -9.91
CA PRO A 99 -10.05 4.64 -8.93
C PRO A 99 -11.20 4.21 -8.01
N SER A 100 -11.96 3.17 -8.36
CA SER A 100 -13.07 2.62 -7.57
C SER A 100 -12.62 1.60 -6.50
N LEU A 101 -11.35 1.20 -6.47
CA LEU A 101 -10.89 0.13 -5.60
C LEU A 101 -10.85 0.57 -4.13
N THR A 102 -11.66 -0.07 -3.28
CA THR A 102 -11.68 0.13 -1.83
C THR A 102 -10.85 -0.90 -1.07
N VAL A 103 -10.69 -2.11 -1.60
CA VAL A 103 -9.94 -3.20 -0.97
C VAL A 103 -8.95 -3.82 -1.96
N PHE A 104 -7.66 -3.82 -1.63
CA PHE A 104 -6.61 -4.48 -2.39
C PHE A 104 -5.84 -5.47 -1.52
N GLY A 105 -5.65 -6.71 -1.98
CA GLY A 105 -5.01 -7.77 -1.21
C GLY A 105 -4.04 -8.62 -2.00
N LEU A 106 -2.90 -8.98 -1.40
CA LEU A 106 -1.87 -9.89 -1.94
C LEU A 106 -1.53 -11.02 -0.95
N GLU A 107 -2.38 -12.04 -0.84
CA GLU A 107 -2.22 -13.12 0.15
C GLU A 107 -1.34 -14.26 -0.37
N ASN A 108 -0.37 -14.72 0.41
CA ASN A 108 0.55 -15.80 0.00
C ASN A 108 1.19 -15.51 -1.37
N CYS A 109 1.63 -14.26 -1.56
CA CYS A 109 2.26 -13.80 -2.78
C CYS A 109 3.71 -13.42 -2.48
N PRO A 110 4.69 -14.29 -2.77
CA PRO A 110 6.10 -14.05 -2.47
C PRO A 110 6.66 -13.01 -3.46
N MET A 111 6.35 -11.74 -3.20
CA MET A 111 6.70 -10.64 -4.07
C MET A 111 8.21 -10.47 -4.16
N GLN A 112 8.74 -10.44 -5.38
CA GLN A 112 10.14 -10.14 -5.64
C GLN A 112 10.30 -8.65 -5.96
N GLY A 113 11.16 -7.98 -5.20
CA GLY A 113 11.47 -6.57 -5.38
C GLY A 113 10.54 -5.63 -4.59
N PRO A 114 10.85 -4.32 -4.59
CA PRO A 114 10.06 -3.31 -3.91
C PRO A 114 8.71 -3.10 -4.62
N MET A 115 7.72 -2.64 -3.86
CA MET A 115 6.48 -2.12 -4.43
C MET A 115 6.80 -0.98 -5.42
N PRO A 116 6.30 -0.99 -6.66
CA PRO A 116 6.50 0.12 -7.59
C PRO A 116 5.83 1.39 -7.08
N SER A 117 6.28 2.55 -7.57
CA SER A 117 5.61 3.82 -7.33
C SER A 117 4.21 3.79 -7.94
N VAL A 118 3.19 3.95 -7.11
CA VAL A 118 1.78 3.78 -7.50
C VAL A 118 0.98 4.98 -7.05
N SER A 119 0.14 5.48 -7.95
CA SER A 119 -0.96 6.36 -7.59
C SER A 119 -2.06 5.53 -6.96
N TRP A 120 -2.13 5.56 -5.63
CA TRP A 120 -3.12 4.80 -4.90
C TRP A 120 -4.52 5.39 -5.09
N PRO A 121 -5.56 4.56 -5.26
CA PRO A 121 -6.94 5.03 -5.34
C PRO A 121 -7.31 5.78 -4.06
N LEU A 122 -7.92 6.98 -4.18
CA LEU A 122 -8.38 7.75 -3.02
C LEU A 122 -9.48 7.05 -2.23
N SER A 123 -10.16 6.08 -2.86
CA SER A 123 -11.21 5.23 -2.30
C SER A 123 -10.68 4.01 -1.55
N LEU A 124 -9.38 3.73 -1.59
CA LEU A 124 -8.79 2.59 -0.90
C LEU A 124 -9.04 2.70 0.61
N THR A 125 -9.24 1.59 1.30
CA THR A 125 -9.51 1.50 2.75
C THR A 125 -8.83 0.29 3.37
N GLU A 126 -8.68 -0.80 2.62
CA GLU A 126 -8.02 -2.02 3.09
C GLU A 126 -6.87 -2.40 2.15
N LEU A 127 -5.70 -2.67 2.73
CA LEU A 127 -4.51 -3.15 2.03
C LEU A 127 -3.97 -4.42 2.70
N ASN A 128 -4.33 -5.58 2.16
CA ASN A 128 -3.93 -6.87 2.70
C ASN A 128 -2.70 -7.42 1.93
N GLY A 129 -1.85 -8.20 2.58
CA GLY A 129 -0.94 -9.08 1.84
C GLY A 129 0.32 -9.56 2.56
N SER A 130 1.39 -9.73 1.79
CA SER A 130 2.73 -10.09 2.30
C SER A 130 3.66 -8.87 2.31
N LEU A 131 3.15 -7.72 2.73
CA LEU A 131 3.92 -6.47 2.75
C LEU A 131 5.02 -6.53 3.81
N VAL A 132 6.23 -6.15 3.41
CA VAL A 132 7.38 -6.01 4.31
C VAL A 132 7.57 -4.56 4.75
N THR A 133 7.06 -3.62 3.96
CA THR A 133 7.06 -2.17 4.22
C THR A 133 5.73 -1.56 3.81
N ILE A 134 5.31 -0.49 4.50
CA ILE A 134 4.20 0.33 4.03
C ILE A 134 4.59 1.01 2.70
N PRO A 135 3.79 0.88 1.64
CA PRO A 135 4.07 1.56 0.39
C PRO A 135 4.05 3.08 0.53
N ARG A 136 4.94 3.75 -0.19
CA ARG A 136 4.91 5.22 -0.27
C ARG A 136 3.67 5.69 -1.03
N GLY A 137 3.19 6.88 -0.66
CA GLY A 137 2.09 7.55 -1.37
C GLY A 137 0.71 6.98 -1.09
N LEU A 138 0.54 6.17 -0.04
CA LEU A 138 -0.81 5.78 0.42
C LEU A 138 -1.70 7.02 0.56
N PRO A 139 -3.00 6.93 0.22
CA PRO A 139 -3.86 8.08 0.22
C PRO A 139 -3.88 8.72 1.61
N LEU A 140 -3.66 10.02 1.68
CA LEU A 140 -3.77 10.73 2.96
C LEU A 140 -5.22 10.77 3.48
N SER A 141 -6.21 10.32 2.69
CA SER A 141 -7.64 10.26 3.00
C SER A 141 -8.11 8.95 3.60
N LEU A 142 -7.22 8.00 3.91
CA LEU A 142 -7.61 6.71 4.50
C LEU A 142 -8.27 6.90 5.86
N GLU A 143 -9.60 6.78 5.95
CA GLU A 143 -10.33 6.74 7.23
C GLU A 143 -10.02 5.45 7.99
N GLU A 144 -9.90 4.34 7.24
CA GLU A 144 -9.46 3.06 7.75
C GLU A 144 -8.20 2.66 6.99
N LEU A 145 -7.19 2.18 7.72
CA LEU A 145 -6.03 1.50 7.17
C LEU A 145 -5.93 0.15 7.86
N SER A 146 -6.19 -0.92 7.11
CA SER A 146 -5.90 -2.27 7.56
C SER A 146 -4.75 -2.86 6.76
N VAL A 147 -3.69 -3.23 7.46
CA VAL A 147 -2.51 -3.97 6.99
C VAL A 147 -2.21 -5.14 7.93
N GLU A 148 -3.25 -5.76 8.49
CA GLU A 148 -3.11 -6.91 9.38
C GLU A 148 -2.48 -8.12 8.65
N ARG A 149 -1.84 -9.01 9.42
CA ARG A 149 -1.30 -10.30 8.95
C ARG A 149 -0.30 -10.18 7.78
N ASN A 150 0.44 -9.08 7.75
CA ASN A 150 1.54 -8.85 6.83
C ASN A 150 2.89 -9.26 7.48
N GLN A 151 4.02 -8.85 6.88
CA GLN A 151 5.38 -9.10 7.37
C GLN A 151 6.08 -7.80 7.77
N LEU A 152 5.32 -6.78 8.18
CA LEU A 152 5.85 -5.47 8.53
C LEU A 152 6.67 -5.58 9.82
N ARG A 153 7.95 -5.19 9.76
CA ARG A 153 8.83 -5.08 10.94
C ARG A 153 8.99 -3.64 11.43
N VAL A 154 8.84 -2.69 10.51
CA VAL A 154 9.06 -1.26 10.74
C VAL A 154 7.87 -0.49 10.17
N LEU A 155 7.27 0.37 10.99
CA LEU A 155 6.31 1.39 10.57
C LEU A 155 6.99 2.76 10.67
N LYS A 156 7.26 3.39 9.52
CA LYS A 156 8.07 4.60 9.48
C LYS A 156 7.68 5.53 8.34
N ASP A 157 7.75 6.83 8.58
CA ASP A 157 7.50 7.88 7.58
C ASP A 157 6.07 7.81 7.01
N VAL A 158 5.08 7.63 7.90
CA VAL A 158 3.66 7.48 7.53
C VAL A 158 2.81 8.56 8.19
N ASP A 159 2.04 9.30 7.40
CA ASP A 159 1.05 10.24 7.90
C ASP A 159 -0.32 9.56 7.99
N LEU A 160 -0.80 9.35 9.21
CA LEU A 160 -2.09 8.75 9.55
C LEU A 160 -3.00 9.77 10.24
N THR A 161 -2.77 11.07 10.04
CA THR A 161 -3.52 12.13 10.73
C THR A 161 -5.01 12.17 10.35
N ARG A 162 -5.42 11.57 9.23
CA ARG A 162 -6.84 11.42 8.85
C ARG A 162 -7.41 10.04 9.17
N THR A 163 -6.58 9.10 9.61
CA THR A 163 -7.01 7.74 9.91
C THR A 163 -7.78 7.71 11.22
N GLN A 164 -8.96 7.10 11.18
CA GLN A 164 -9.80 6.83 12.34
C GLN A 164 -9.51 5.44 12.90
N LYS A 165 -9.22 4.45 12.04
CA LYS A 165 -8.96 3.08 12.46
C LYS A 165 -7.71 2.53 11.77
N ALA A 166 -6.72 2.15 12.57
CA ALA A 166 -5.46 1.61 12.08
C ALA A 166 -5.25 0.18 12.63
N TYR A 167 -5.23 -0.80 11.72
CA TYR A 167 -5.08 -2.22 12.03
C TYR A 167 -3.74 -2.75 11.52
N PHE A 168 -2.88 -3.12 12.46
CA PHE A 168 -1.53 -3.64 12.25
C PHE A 168 -1.32 -5.02 12.88
N GLY A 169 -2.37 -5.63 13.44
CA GLY A 169 -2.32 -6.93 14.11
C GLY A 169 -1.70 -8.05 13.28
N GLY A 170 -0.97 -8.97 13.92
CA GLY A 170 -0.36 -10.10 13.23
C GLY A 170 0.86 -9.74 12.35
N ASN A 171 1.41 -8.54 12.51
CA ASN A 171 2.72 -8.17 11.96
C ASN A 171 3.82 -8.31 13.03
N PRO A 172 5.05 -8.69 12.66
CA PRO A 172 6.21 -8.68 13.56
C PRO A 172 6.80 -7.27 13.77
N LEU A 173 5.94 -6.27 14.02
CA LEU A 173 6.34 -4.88 14.19
C LEU A 173 7.15 -4.71 15.48
N THR A 174 8.34 -4.11 15.33
CA THR A 174 9.26 -3.82 16.44
C THR A 174 9.67 -2.35 16.49
N VAL A 175 9.47 -1.60 15.40
CA VAL A 175 9.82 -0.18 15.31
C VAL A 175 8.62 0.62 14.79
N LEU A 176 8.29 1.69 15.50
CA LEU A 176 7.40 2.76 15.04
C LEU A 176 8.14 4.10 15.19
N SER A 177 8.30 4.84 14.10
CA SER A 177 8.97 6.16 14.16
C SER A 177 8.52 7.10 13.06
N ARG A 178 8.33 8.40 13.37
CA ARG A 178 7.82 9.40 12.40
C ARG A 178 6.51 8.93 11.76
N VAL A 179 5.61 8.49 12.63
CA VAL A 179 4.22 8.19 12.28
C VAL A 179 3.36 9.24 12.97
N HIS A 180 2.51 9.88 12.21
CA HIS A 180 1.71 11.01 12.70
C HIS A 180 0.25 10.60 12.87
N PHE A 181 -0.30 10.82 14.05
CA PHE A 181 -1.71 10.56 14.38
C PHE A 181 -2.41 11.88 14.75
N SER A 182 -3.74 11.89 14.70
CA SER A 182 -4.55 13.00 15.17
C SER A 182 -5.68 12.51 16.08
N LYS A 183 -6.41 13.44 16.71
CA LYS A 183 -7.56 13.14 17.58
C LYS A 183 -8.75 12.52 16.83
N SER A 184 -8.71 12.41 15.50
CA SER A 184 -9.68 11.61 14.75
C SER A 184 -9.50 10.12 14.95
N LEU A 185 -8.34 9.68 15.46
CA LEU A 185 -8.04 8.28 15.72
C LEU A 185 -8.99 7.73 16.80
N GLN A 186 -9.68 6.64 16.48
CA GLN A 186 -10.60 5.92 17.36
C GLN A 186 -10.10 4.50 17.67
N LEU A 187 -9.22 3.95 16.83
CA LEU A 187 -8.62 2.63 17.01
C LEU A 187 -7.15 2.63 16.55
N PHE A 188 -6.28 2.14 17.44
CA PHE A 188 -4.95 1.65 17.07
C PHE A 188 -4.82 0.21 17.55
N LYS A 189 -4.76 -0.74 16.61
CA LYS A 189 -4.72 -2.16 16.90
C LYS A 189 -3.46 -2.81 16.35
N CYS A 190 -2.61 -3.31 17.24
CA CYS A 190 -1.36 -3.98 16.94
C CYS A 190 -1.17 -5.16 17.91
N ASN A 191 -2.08 -6.13 17.87
CA ASN A 191 -1.97 -7.34 18.68
C ASN A 191 -0.78 -8.20 18.20
N GLY A 192 0.06 -8.63 19.14
CA GLY A 192 1.32 -9.34 18.87
C GLY A 192 2.50 -8.45 18.45
N CYS A 193 2.34 -7.13 18.45
CA CYS A 193 3.43 -6.20 18.17
C CYS A 193 4.25 -5.93 19.44
N ASN A 194 5.57 -6.13 19.36
CA ASN A 194 6.49 -5.96 20.48
C ASN A 194 7.48 -4.85 20.15
N PHE A 195 7.07 -3.61 20.38
CA PHE A 195 7.87 -2.46 19.99
C PHE A 195 9.08 -2.30 20.90
N VAL A 196 10.29 -2.35 20.32
CA VAL A 196 11.56 -1.99 20.99
C VAL A 196 11.91 -0.52 20.78
N LEU A 197 11.27 0.12 19.79
CA LEU A 197 11.39 1.55 19.53
C LEU A 197 10.02 2.10 19.13
N PHE A 198 9.48 3.02 19.93
CA PHE A 198 8.22 3.69 19.64
C PHE A 198 8.40 5.19 19.82
N VAL A 199 8.57 5.89 18.70
CA VAL A 199 8.86 7.33 18.65
C VAL A 199 7.72 8.06 17.95
N VAL A 200 7.10 8.99 18.65
CA VAL A 200 6.02 9.85 18.13
C VAL A 200 6.23 11.30 18.51
N ASP A 201 5.59 12.22 17.79
CA ASP A 201 5.52 13.62 18.21
C ASP A 201 4.49 13.82 19.34
N THR A 202 4.48 15.03 19.94
CA THR A 202 3.55 15.37 21.04
C THR A 202 2.09 15.18 20.66
N LYS A 203 1.68 15.60 19.44
CA LYS A 203 0.28 15.53 19.00
C LYS A 203 -0.18 14.08 18.82
N SER A 204 0.71 13.25 18.29
CA SER A 204 0.50 11.83 18.05
C SER A 204 0.45 11.06 19.38
N PHE A 205 1.29 11.42 20.35
CA PHE A 205 1.17 10.90 21.71
C PHE A 205 -0.19 11.23 22.32
N GLU A 206 -0.63 12.49 22.27
CA GLU A 206 -1.93 12.91 22.80
C GLU A 206 -3.11 12.20 22.13
N ALA A 207 -3.03 11.97 20.82
CA ALA A 207 -4.03 11.21 20.08
C ALA A 207 -4.14 9.76 20.57
N LEU A 208 -3.00 9.08 20.76
CA LEU A 208 -2.96 7.71 21.25
C LEU A 208 -3.40 7.62 22.72
N ASP A 209 -2.99 8.57 23.56
CA ASP A 209 -3.31 8.59 25.00
C ASP A 209 -4.79 8.88 25.26
N ALA A 210 -5.45 9.60 24.35
CA ALA A 210 -6.89 9.85 24.41
C ALA A 210 -7.77 8.63 24.05
N LEU A 211 -7.19 7.57 23.45
CA LEU A 211 -7.93 6.35 23.18
C LEU A 211 -8.30 5.63 24.49
N PRO A 212 -9.49 5.02 24.61
CA PRO A 212 -9.77 4.12 25.72
C PRO A 212 -8.96 2.82 25.61
N ALA A 213 -8.97 2.01 26.67
CA ALA A 213 -8.56 0.61 26.56
C ALA A 213 -9.39 -0.09 25.48
N PHE A 214 -8.77 -1.03 24.74
CA PHE A 214 -9.46 -1.73 23.67
C PHE A 214 -10.71 -2.47 24.15
N ASP A 215 -11.82 -2.22 23.47
CA ASP A 215 -13.09 -2.90 23.70
C ASP A 215 -13.43 -3.82 22.52
N PRO A 216 -13.49 -5.15 22.72
CA PRO A 216 -13.81 -6.10 21.66
C PRO A 216 -15.25 -5.96 21.12
N ALA A 217 -16.19 -5.38 21.88
CA ALA A 217 -17.56 -5.19 21.42
C ALA A 217 -17.67 -4.06 20.39
N THR A 218 -16.98 -2.95 20.63
CA THR A 218 -16.99 -1.78 19.72
C THR A 218 -15.87 -1.81 18.68
N GLN A 219 -14.84 -2.65 18.88
CA GLN A 219 -13.60 -2.63 18.09
C GLN A 219 -12.94 -1.23 18.08
N LEU A 220 -12.96 -0.54 19.22
CA LEU A 220 -12.34 0.78 19.41
C LEU A 220 -11.30 0.74 20.54
N GLY A 221 -10.43 1.74 20.58
CA GLY A 221 -9.43 1.94 21.63
C GLY A 221 -7.99 1.59 21.22
N LEU A 222 -7.13 1.41 22.22
CA LEU A 222 -5.73 1.03 22.03
C LEU A 222 -5.51 -0.44 22.36
N LEU A 223 -5.09 -1.24 21.37
CA LEU A 223 -4.63 -2.61 21.55
C LEU A 223 -3.18 -2.75 21.09
N VAL A 224 -2.26 -2.92 22.03
CA VAL A 224 -0.84 -3.19 21.78
C VAL A 224 -0.34 -4.22 22.80
N GLU A 225 0.50 -5.15 22.36
CA GLU A 225 1.07 -6.18 23.25
C GLU A 225 2.11 -5.57 24.19
N SER A 226 3.18 -5.00 23.64
CA SER A 226 4.21 -4.33 24.43
C SER A 226 4.88 -3.18 23.70
N ILE A 227 5.30 -2.19 24.47
CA ILE A 227 6.17 -1.09 24.04
C ILE A 227 7.28 -0.98 25.09
N ASN A 228 8.53 -1.04 24.65
CA ASN A 228 9.71 -0.94 25.50
C ASN A 228 10.73 0.01 24.86
N SER A 229 10.41 1.31 24.84
CA SER A 229 11.28 2.32 24.24
C SER A 229 12.54 2.53 25.09
N ASP A 230 13.71 2.50 24.45
CA ASP A 230 15.00 2.79 25.09
C ASP A 230 15.08 4.28 25.50
N ALA A 231 15.19 4.53 26.81
CA ALA A 231 15.28 5.86 27.39
C ALA A 231 16.56 6.61 26.99
N ALA A 232 17.71 5.92 26.93
CA ALA A 232 18.98 6.50 26.52
C ALA A 232 18.94 6.89 25.03
N TYR A 233 18.39 6.02 24.18
CA TYR A 233 18.16 6.36 22.76
C TYR A 233 17.21 7.55 22.61
N CYS A 234 16.12 7.58 23.39
CA CYS A 234 15.16 8.67 23.34
C CYS A 234 15.80 10.04 23.68
N VAL A 235 16.54 10.11 24.78
CA VAL A 235 17.16 11.36 25.24
C VAL A 235 18.36 11.75 24.37
N ASN A 236 19.24 10.79 24.06
CA ASN A 236 20.53 11.11 23.43
C ASN A 236 20.43 11.24 21.90
N THR A 237 19.59 10.42 21.25
CA THR A 237 19.47 10.38 19.79
C THR A 237 18.27 11.16 19.30
N ILE A 238 17.07 10.87 19.83
CA ILE A 238 15.84 11.52 19.37
C ILE A 238 15.69 12.94 19.96
N LYS A 239 16.41 13.25 21.04
CA LYS A 239 16.22 14.49 21.82
C LYS A 239 14.78 14.63 22.32
N GLY A 240 14.17 13.49 22.65
CA GLY A 240 12.82 13.38 23.20
C GLY A 240 12.81 13.08 24.69
N THR A 241 11.61 12.86 25.21
CA THR A 241 11.37 12.47 26.60
C THR A 241 10.51 11.21 26.62
N ILE A 242 10.81 10.28 27.52
CA ILE A 242 9.93 9.13 27.77
C ILE A 242 8.67 9.60 28.48
N ARG A 243 7.50 9.25 27.92
CA ARG A 243 6.18 9.45 28.52
C ARG A 243 5.44 8.11 28.61
N MET A 244 4.63 7.95 29.65
CA MET A 244 3.86 6.72 29.87
C MET A 244 2.51 6.83 29.18
N LEU A 245 2.34 6.13 28.06
CA LEU A 245 1.05 5.97 27.38
C LEU A 245 0.15 5.04 28.21
N HIS A 246 -1.05 5.52 28.55
CA HIS A 246 -2.01 4.80 29.41
C HIS A 246 -1.41 4.33 30.74
N ALA A 247 -0.48 5.10 31.32
CA ALA A 247 0.29 4.77 32.52
C ALA A 247 1.05 3.42 32.48
N LYS A 248 1.15 2.78 31.31
CA LYS A 248 1.68 1.41 31.17
C LYS A 248 2.86 1.32 30.20
N TYR A 249 2.81 2.06 29.09
CA TYR A 249 3.73 1.85 27.98
C TYR A 249 4.73 3.03 27.84
N PRO A 250 6.04 2.81 28.02
CA PRO A 250 7.04 3.86 27.82
C PRO A 250 7.22 4.19 26.33
N VAL A 251 6.80 5.39 25.94
CA VAL A 251 6.86 5.92 24.58
C VAL A 251 7.85 7.07 24.52
N CYS A 252 8.73 7.09 23.52
CA CYS A 252 9.59 8.24 23.27
C CYS A 252 8.82 9.34 22.55
N VAL A 253 8.67 10.49 23.19
CA VAL A 253 7.99 11.66 22.62
C VAL A 253 9.02 12.70 22.21
N SER A 254 9.17 12.92 20.91
CA SER A 254 10.07 13.94 20.37
C SER A 254 9.48 15.33 20.57
N GLY A 255 10.25 16.27 21.15
CA GLY A 255 9.87 17.68 21.22
C GLY A 255 9.87 18.28 19.81
N ALA A 256 8.73 18.83 19.38
CA ALA A 256 8.46 19.61 18.17
C ALA A 256 9.30 19.26 16.92
N TYR A 257 8.65 18.62 15.93
CA TYR A 257 9.10 18.36 14.55
C TYR A 257 10.54 18.79 14.25
N ILE A 258 11.46 17.82 14.17
CA ILE A 258 12.51 17.94 13.16
C ILE A 258 11.74 17.91 11.84
N THR A 259 11.33 19.08 11.35
CA THR A 259 10.87 19.23 9.98
C THR A 259 12.02 18.72 9.14
N THR A 260 11.87 17.53 8.57
CA THR A 260 12.72 17.10 7.48
C THR A 260 12.55 18.16 6.41
N ASP A 261 13.53 19.04 6.33
CA ASP A 261 13.64 20.07 5.33
C ASP A 261 13.42 19.39 3.98
N ARG A 262 12.31 19.73 3.31
CA ARG A 262 12.06 19.29 1.95
C ARG A 262 13.07 20.02 1.07
N GLY A 263 14.29 19.49 0.91
CA GLY A 263 15.22 19.95 -0.12
C GLY A 263 16.69 20.15 0.27
N GLY A 264 17.12 19.83 1.49
CA GLY A 264 18.54 19.90 1.86
C GLY A 264 19.33 18.66 1.44
N GLU A 265 19.88 18.67 0.23
CA GLU A 265 20.92 17.72 -0.20
C GLU A 265 22.10 17.76 0.79
N PRO A 266 22.64 16.62 1.27
CA PRO A 266 23.79 16.64 2.17
C PRO A 266 25.02 17.13 1.40
N LYS A 267 25.46 18.36 1.66
CA LYS A 267 26.81 18.78 1.28
C LYS A 267 27.79 18.07 2.21
N CYS A 268 28.51 17.10 1.66
CA CYS A 268 29.78 16.65 2.23
C CYS A 268 30.73 17.86 2.25
N TYR A 269 31.17 18.24 3.44
CA TYR A 269 32.40 19.00 3.62
C TYR A 269 33.57 18.02 3.77
#